data_AF-A0A1M3BGQ4-F1
#
_entry.id   AF-A0A1M3BGQ4-F1
#
_cell.length_a   1.000
_cell.length_b   1.000
_cell.length_c   1.000
_cell.angle_alpha   90.00
_cell.angle_beta   90.00
_cell.angle_gamma   90.00
#
_symmetry.space_group_name_H-M   'P 1'
#
loop_
_entity.id
_entity.type
_entity.pdbx_description
1 polymer ?
#
loop_
_entity_poly.entity_id
_entity_poly.type
_entity_poly.pdbx_seq_one_letter_code
_entity_poly.pdbx_strand_id
1 'polypeptide(L)'
;MTPGEQPREKAWDVEALLGDALRPIEPPERLMGRIEDTFTTLSAKAATELSDWAEELSDSELSALKDPRNWVRPVVAVSVGGVATGALVLFELRRRGKQEAGGVKRLAGGVKDLLP
;
A
#
# COMPACT_ATOMS: atom_id res chain seq x y z
N MET A 1 39.86 34.72 14.86
CA MET A 1 39.50 33.70 13.86
C MET A 1 38.87 32.54 14.59
N THR A 2 37.55 32.57 14.76
CA THR A 2 36.75 31.54 15.44
C THR A 2 36.02 30.71 14.38
N PRO A 3 36.40 29.44 14.17
CA PRO A 3 35.64 28.54 13.32
C PRO A 3 34.60 27.84 14.21
N GLY A 4 33.33 28.12 14.04
CA GLY A 4 32.30 27.50 14.88
C GLY A 4 30.85 27.77 14.53
N GLU A 5 30.54 28.78 13.72
CA GLU A 5 29.17 28.93 13.19
C GLU A 5 29.07 28.16 11.87
N GLN A 6 28.80 26.86 11.99
CA GLN A 6 28.17 26.16 10.88
C GLN A 6 26.80 26.81 10.65
N PRO A 7 26.52 27.34 9.45
CA PRO A 7 25.19 27.81 9.14
C PRO A 7 24.28 26.59 9.27
N ARG A 8 23.37 26.60 10.25
CA ARG A 8 22.23 25.70 10.26
C ARG A 8 21.46 26.02 8.99
N GLU A 9 21.85 25.36 7.91
CA GLU A 9 21.07 25.26 6.70
C GLU A 9 19.64 24.97 7.11
N LYS A 10 18.71 25.58 6.41
CA LYS A 10 17.26 25.37 6.53
C LYS A 10 16.91 23.93 6.16
N ALA A 11 17.41 22.95 6.90
CA ALA A 11 16.73 21.70 7.09
C ALA A 11 15.42 22.09 7.75
N TRP A 12 14.34 22.04 6.98
CA TRP A 12 13.00 22.07 7.53
C TRP A 12 13.00 21.28 8.83
N ASP A 13 12.46 21.87 9.91
CA ASP A 13 12.31 21.14 11.16
C ASP A 13 11.19 20.13 10.97
N VAL A 14 11.53 19.03 10.29
CA VAL A 14 10.60 17.98 9.84
C VAL A 14 9.90 17.39 11.06
N GLU A 15 10.59 17.28 12.19
CA GLU A 15 10.02 16.76 13.43
C GLU A 15 9.02 17.75 14.05
N ALA A 16 9.31 19.05 14.04
CA ALA A 16 8.32 20.06 14.42
C ALA A 16 7.10 20.08 13.48
N LEU A 17 7.32 19.94 12.17
CA LEU A 17 6.24 19.88 11.17
C LEU A 17 5.39 18.60 11.30
N LEU A 18 6.02 17.45 11.55
CA LEU A 18 5.31 16.19 11.80
C LEU A 18 4.57 16.23 13.14
N GLY A 19 5.16 16.84 14.17
CA GLY A 19 4.50 17.02 15.47
C GLY A 19 3.25 17.88 15.37
N ASP A 20 3.28 18.92 14.52
CA ASP A 20 2.11 19.74 14.23
C ASP A 20 1.09 18.99 13.35
N ALA A 21 1.54 18.31 12.28
CA ALA A 21 0.68 17.57 11.36
C ALA A 21 0.02 16.32 11.98
N LEU A 22 0.69 15.70 12.95
CA LEU A 22 0.20 14.52 13.68
C LEU A 22 -0.35 14.87 15.07
N ARG A 23 -0.59 16.16 15.34
CA ARG A 23 -1.25 16.57 16.57
C ARG A 23 -2.56 15.79 16.72
N PRO A 24 -2.82 15.17 17.88
CA PRO A 24 -4.05 14.42 18.10
C PRO A 24 -5.26 15.30 17.79
N ILE A 25 -6.03 14.88 16.78
CA ILE A 25 -7.31 15.50 16.45
C ILE A 25 -8.40 14.73 17.17
N GLU A 26 -9.35 15.46 17.76
CA GLU A 26 -10.57 14.82 18.24
C GLU A 26 -11.40 14.38 17.02
N PRO A 27 -11.68 13.08 16.85
CA PRO A 27 -12.46 12.62 15.72
C PRO A 27 -13.88 13.21 15.80
N PRO A 28 -14.48 13.63 14.67
CA PRO A 28 -15.83 14.15 14.67
C PRO A 28 -16.81 13.05 15.12
N GLU A 29 -17.84 13.42 15.90
CA GLU A 29 -18.80 12.49 16.52
C GLU A 29 -19.45 11.50 15.52
N ARG A 30 -19.58 11.90 14.25
CA ARG A 30 -20.18 11.09 13.17
C ARG A 30 -19.18 10.26 12.37
N LEU A 31 -17.89 10.24 12.73
CA LEU A 31 -16.87 9.51 11.98
C LEU A 31 -17.16 8.00 11.97
N MET A 32 -17.44 7.43 13.14
CA MET A 32 -17.70 6.00 13.27
C MET A 32 -18.93 5.58 12.45
N GLY A 33 -20.03 6.32 12.56
CA GLY A 33 -21.23 6.06 11.75
C GLY A 33 -20.95 6.16 10.24
N ARG A 34 -20.19 7.17 9.79
CA ARG A 34 -19.82 7.28 8.37
C ARG A 34 -18.94 6.13 7.90
N ILE A 35 -17.99 5.69 8.72
CA ILE A 35 -17.11 4.55 8.41
C ILE A 35 -17.95 3.28 8.30
N GLU A 36 -18.83 3.03 9.26
CA GLU A 36 -19.74 1.88 9.27
C GLU A 36 -20.67 1.90 8.04
N ASP A 37 -21.30 3.03 7.73
CA ASP A 37 -22.13 3.20 6.54
C ASP A 37 -21.34 2.94 5.26
N THR A 38 -20.11 3.46 5.17
CA THR A 38 -19.24 3.30 4.01
C THR A 38 -18.83 1.84 3.84
N PHE A 39 -18.38 1.16 4.91
CA PHE A 39 -18.00 -0.25 4.87
C PHE A 39 -19.20 -1.15 4.62
N THR A 40 -20.37 -0.85 5.17
CA THR A 40 -21.61 -1.58 4.91
C THR A 40 -22.00 -1.47 3.42
N THR A 41 -21.99 -0.25 2.88
CA THR A 41 -22.27 0.00 1.46
C THR A 41 -21.24 -0.68 0.56
N LEU A 42 -19.96 -0.57 0.90
CA LEU A 42 -18.87 -1.16 0.11
C LEU A 42 -18.92 -2.70 0.16
N SER A 43 -19.21 -3.29 1.32
CA SER A 43 -19.29 -4.74 1.47
C SER A 43 -20.49 -5.32 0.71
N ALA A 44 -21.64 -4.63 0.74
CA ALA A 44 -22.81 -5.01 -0.05
C ALA A 44 -22.51 -4.98 -1.56
N LYS A 45 -21.89 -3.90 -2.05
CA LYS A 45 -21.49 -3.78 -3.47
C LYS A 45 -20.47 -4.85 -3.86
N ALA A 46 -19.43 -5.03 -3.04
CA ALA A 46 -18.41 -6.04 -3.29
C ALA A 46 -19.01 -7.45 -3.31
N ALA A 47 -19.97 -7.77 -2.43
CA ALA A 47 -20.65 -9.06 -2.44
C ALA A 47 -21.42 -9.30 -3.74
N THR A 48 -22.18 -8.31 -4.23
CA THR A 48 -22.88 -8.41 -5.51
C THR A 48 -21.92 -8.64 -6.68
N GLU A 49 -20.89 -7.80 -6.82
CA GLU A 49 -19.92 -7.93 -7.91
C GLU A 49 -19.13 -9.25 -7.83
N LEU A 50 -18.78 -9.71 -6.62
CA LEU A 50 -18.08 -10.98 -6.44
C LEU A 50 -18.97 -12.19 -6.71
N SER A 51 -20.28 -12.11 -6.44
CA SER A 51 -21.23 -13.14 -6.81
C SER A 51 -21.35 -13.25 -8.34
N ASP A 52 -21.47 -12.13 -9.03
CA ASP A 52 -21.51 -12.10 -10.50
C ASP A 52 -20.21 -12.68 -11.09
N TRP A 53 -19.06 -12.36 -10.52
CA TRP A 53 -17.78 -12.95 -10.92
C TRP A 53 -17.70 -14.44 -10.60
N ALA A 54 -18.24 -14.89 -9.46
CA ALA A 54 -18.20 -16.29 -9.05
C ALA A 54 -19.04 -17.19 -9.98
N GLU A 55 -20.12 -16.67 -10.57
CA GLU A 55 -20.92 -17.39 -11.56
C GLU A 55 -20.20 -17.56 -12.91
N GLU A 56 -19.26 -16.67 -13.25
CA GLU A 56 -18.47 -16.73 -14.49
C GLU A 56 -17.28 -17.70 -14.39
N LEU A 57 -16.72 -17.90 -13.18
CA LEU A 57 -15.59 -18.80 -12.96
C LEU A 57 -15.99 -20.28 -12.86
N SER A 58 -15.13 -21.18 -13.34
CA SER A 58 -15.30 -22.62 -13.09
C SER A 58 -14.96 -23.00 -11.64
N ASP A 59 -15.53 -24.10 -11.14
CA ASP A 59 -15.23 -24.66 -9.80
C ASP A 59 -13.73 -24.88 -9.55
N SER A 60 -12.97 -25.21 -10.61
CA SER A 60 -11.53 -25.45 -10.53
C SER A 60 -10.74 -24.15 -10.30
N GLU A 61 -11.23 -23.03 -10.84
CA GLU A 61 -10.63 -21.71 -10.69
C GLU A 61 -11.05 -21.08 -9.35
N LEU A 62 -12.29 -21.31 -8.89
CA LEU A 62 -12.75 -20.95 -7.53
C LEU A 62 -11.93 -21.65 -6.44
N SER A 63 -11.62 -22.94 -6.62
CA SER A 63 -10.77 -23.71 -5.71
C SER A 63 -9.36 -23.12 -5.61
N ALA A 64 -8.78 -22.68 -6.74
CA ALA A 64 -7.46 -22.04 -6.77
C ALA A 64 -7.42 -20.71 -6.00
N LEU A 65 -8.54 -19.99 -5.91
CA LEU A 65 -8.64 -18.73 -5.15
C LEU A 65 -8.68 -18.92 -3.63
N LYS A 66 -8.94 -20.13 -3.11
CA LYS A 66 -8.94 -20.39 -1.66
C LYS A 66 -7.55 -20.40 -1.02
N ASP A 67 -6.50 -20.68 -1.80
CA ASP A 67 -5.11 -20.63 -1.32
C ASP A 67 -4.45 -19.34 -1.81
N PRO A 68 -4.02 -18.44 -0.89
CA PRO A 68 -3.37 -17.18 -1.26
C PRO A 68 -2.09 -17.35 -2.10
N ARG A 69 -1.43 -18.51 -2.05
CA ARG A 69 -0.25 -18.80 -2.89
C ARG A 69 -0.63 -19.10 -4.33
N ASN A 70 -1.85 -19.58 -4.57
CA ASN A 70 -2.35 -19.92 -5.89
C ASN A 70 -2.95 -18.72 -6.63
N TRP A 71 -3.07 -17.55 -5.98
CA TRP A 71 -3.61 -16.31 -6.56
C TRP A 71 -2.82 -15.79 -7.77
N VAL A 72 -1.56 -16.18 -7.92
CA VAL A 72 -0.73 -15.77 -9.07
C VAL A 72 -1.32 -16.23 -10.40
N ARG A 73 -1.87 -17.45 -10.49
CA ARG A 73 -2.47 -17.99 -11.73
C ARG A 73 -3.74 -17.23 -12.16
N PRO A 74 -4.76 -17.01 -11.29
CA PRO A 74 -5.95 -16.26 -11.66
C PRO A 74 -5.68 -14.77 -11.89
N VAL A 75 -4.75 -14.13 -11.19
CA VAL A 75 -4.35 -12.73 -11.48
C VAL A 75 -3.79 -12.59 -12.91
N VAL A 76 -2.99 -13.57 -13.35
CA VAL A 76 -2.47 -13.61 -14.73
C VAL A 76 -3.60 -13.86 -15.72
N ALA A 77 -4.54 -14.77 -15.44
CA ALA A 77 -5.69 -15.02 -16.31
C ALA A 77 -6.58 -13.77 -16.47
N VAL A 78 -6.88 -13.05 -15.39
CA VAL A 78 -7.66 -11.80 -15.40
C VAL A 78 -6.94 -10.69 -16.19
N SER A 79 -5.61 -10.62 -16.14
CA SER A 79 -4.85 -9.63 -16.92
C SER A 79 -4.94 -9.82 -18.45
N VAL A 80 -5.32 -11.01 -18.90
CA VAL A 80 -5.55 -11.31 -20.32
C VAL A 80 -6.98 -10.94 -20.76
N GLY A 81 -7.95 -10.87 -19.84
CA GLY A 81 -9.36 -10.56 -20.13
C GLY A 81 -9.88 -9.19 -19.68
N GLY A 82 -9.22 -8.50 -18.73
CA GLY A 82 -9.72 -7.25 -18.12
C GLY A 82 -8.60 -6.27 -17.78
N VAL A 83 -8.25 -5.41 -18.74
CA VAL A 83 -6.99 -4.63 -18.73
C VAL A 83 -6.94 -3.50 -17.67
N ALA A 84 -8.07 -2.96 -17.21
CA ALA A 84 -8.06 -1.71 -16.44
C ALA A 84 -7.69 -1.86 -14.94
N THR A 85 -8.28 -2.83 -14.23
CA THR A 85 -8.13 -2.94 -12.76
C THR A 85 -6.91 -3.77 -12.35
N GLY A 86 -6.58 -4.81 -13.11
CA GLY A 86 -5.41 -5.67 -12.84
C GLY A 86 -4.08 -4.92 -12.94
N ALA A 87 -3.98 -3.93 -13.83
CA ALA A 87 -2.79 -3.11 -14.00
C ALA A 87 -2.46 -2.28 -12.76
N LEU A 88 -3.47 -1.76 -12.04
CA LEU A 88 -3.25 -0.94 -10.84
C LEU A 88 -2.76 -1.78 -9.66
N VAL A 89 -3.31 -3.00 -9.48
CA VAL A 89 -2.84 -3.94 -8.45
C VAL A 89 -1.40 -4.38 -8.75
N LEU A 90 -1.10 -4.70 -10.00
CA LEU A 90 0.25 -5.07 -10.43
C LEU A 90 1.23 -3.89 -10.32
N PHE A 91 0.78 -2.67 -10.62
CA PHE A 91 1.57 -1.45 -10.50
C PHE A 91 1.91 -1.14 -9.03
N GLU A 92 0.95 -1.29 -8.11
CA GLU A 92 1.16 -1.07 -6.68
C GLU A 92 2.06 -2.16 -6.06
N LEU A 93 1.88 -3.43 -6.43
CA LEU A 93 2.78 -4.51 -6.03
C LEU A 93 4.20 -4.30 -6.53
N ARG A 94 4.38 -3.88 -7.79
CA ARG A 94 5.69 -3.53 -8.36
C ARG A 94 6.31 -2.32 -7.68
N ARG A 95 5.49 -1.33 -7.30
CA ARG A 95 5.93 -0.13 -6.57
C ARG A 95 6.45 -0.48 -5.17
N ARG A 96 5.79 -1.38 -4.45
CA ARG A 96 6.22 -1.85 -3.12
C ARG A 96 7.53 -2.63 -3.18
N GLY A 97 7.66 -3.58 -4.11
CA GLY A 97 8.89 -4.36 -4.27
C GLY A 97 10.13 -3.52 -4.65
N LYS A 98 9.96 -2.44 -5.41
CA LYS A 98 11.05 -1.49 -5.71
C LYS A 98 11.46 -0.64 -4.52
N GLN A 99 10.52 -0.27 -3.65
CA GLN A 99 10.81 0.52 -2.45
C GLN A 99 11.55 -0.31 -1.40
N GLU A 100 11.17 -1.57 -1.21
CA GLU A 100 11.88 -2.50 -0.31
C GLU A 100 13.28 -2.84 -0.86
N ALA A 101 13.41 -3.14 -2.15
CA ALA A 101 14.72 -3.40 -2.76
C ALA A 101 15.67 -2.18 -2.69
N GLY A 102 15.13 -0.95 -2.78
CA GLY A 102 15.89 0.30 -2.63
C GLY A 102 16.36 0.56 -1.20
N GLY A 103 15.49 0.31 -0.21
CA GLY A 103 15.82 0.45 1.22
C GLY A 103 16.87 -0.55 1.69
N VAL A 104 16.72 -1.83 1.29
CA VAL A 104 17.68 -2.88 1.63
C VAL A 104 19.05 -2.64 0.97
N LYS A 105 19.10 -2.13 -0.28
CA LYS A 105 20.37 -1.73 -0.93
C LYS A 105 21.04 -0.54 -0.26
N ARG A 106 20.27 0.38 0.33
CA ARG A 106 20.78 1.56 1.03
C ARG A 106 21.31 1.21 2.42
N LEU A 107 20.66 0.28 3.10
CA LEU A 107 21.14 -0.29 4.37
C LEU A 107 22.38 -1.17 4.16
N ALA A 108 22.38 -2.06 3.15
CA ALA A 108 23.55 -2.81 2.75
C ALA A 108 24.70 -1.89 2.28
N GLY A 109 24.35 -0.75 1.68
CA GLY A 109 25.28 0.30 1.28
C GLY A 109 25.91 1.06 2.46
N GLY A 110 25.17 1.27 3.55
CA GLY A 110 25.70 1.90 4.76
C GLY A 110 26.56 0.95 5.60
N VAL A 111 26.24 -0.35 5.61
CA VAL A 111 27.03 -1.36 6.35
C VAL A 111 28.40 -1.59 5.71
N LYS A 112 28.50 -1.56 4.39
CA LYS A 112 29.79 -1.69 3.67
C LYS A 112 30.70 -0.46 3.84
N ASP A 113 30.13 0.72 4.09
CA ASP A 113 30.90 1.95 4.30
C ASP A 113 31.38 2.08 5.77
N LEU A 114 30.88 1.21 6.66
CA LEU A 114 31.24 1.13 8.08
C LEU A 114 32.23 0.00 8.41
N LEU A 115 32.64 -0.78 7.40
CA LEU A 115 33.74 -1.73 7.52
C LEU A 115 34.95 -1.17 6.74
N PRO A 116 36.11 -0.98 7.39
CA PRO A 116 37.33 -0.51 6.73
C PRO A 116 37.91 -1.54 5.74
#